data_AF-A0A8C7WKA7-F1
#
_entry.id   AF-A0A8C7WKA7-F1
#
_cell.length_a   1.000
_cell.length_b   1.000
_cell.length_c   1.000
_cell.angle_alpha   90.00
_cell.angle_beta   90.00
_cell.angle_gamma   90.00
#
_symmetry.space_group_name_H-M   'P 1'
#
loop_
_entity.id
_entity.type
_entity.pdbx_description
1 polymer ?
#
loop_
_entity_poly.entity_id
_entity_poly.type
_entity_poly.pdbx_seq_one_letter_code
_entity_poly.pdbx_strand_id
1 'polypeptide(L)'
;MSSLAPRGYLKVSSIRMQGLLLLFFSKLAHVPFIRDIHDTYTRTGIFGYWGNKGGVSIRLSFYGHMLCFLNCHLAAHMQYASQRVDEFEYILDTQTFGPKKAPHVLDHKLVFWFGDLNFRIQDHGMHFLRNCITSHKLNLLWSKDQLTMMKKKEAVLQEFDEGPLDFQPTYKFDRFSDRYDSSGKMRKPAWTDRILWRVKPKESPPEEEKDEDRDSGLDEKNTKQQEEEEEFPLKLKQDSYTSNMEYGVSDHKPVIGIFTLELRKMYETPLVRVCAEGEWSADFDAMVIYSPLQPFPSSAWDWIGLYKVGFRSVSDYITYTWVKDDEVSFNDELTQVYVSKDEIPVLGGECVLCYYCSTLQCIVGISSPFKVSADSPF
;
A
#
# COMPACT_ATOMS: atom_id res chain seq x y z
N MET A 1 -4.73 -15.63 4.08
CA MET A 1 -6.03 -15.03 3.70
C MET A 1 -7.22 -15.53 4.51
N SER A 2 -7.21 -16.77 5.02
CA SER A 2 -8.28 -17.30 5.89
C SER A 2 -8.60 -16.44 7.11
N SER A 3 -7.63 -15.70 7.65
CA SER A 3 -7.85 -14.83 8.83
C SER A 3 -8.40 -13.44 8.50
N LEU A 4 -8.07 -12.88 7.33
CA LEU A 4 -8.39 -11.48 6.98
C LEU A 4 -9.72 -11.35 6.24
N ALA A 5 -10.03 -12.28 5.34
CA ALA A 5 -11.24 -12.21 4.53
C ALA A 5 -12.55 -12.29 5.36
N PRO A 6 -12.66 -13.12 6.42
CA PRO A 6 -13.82 -13.09 7.32
C PRO A 6 -13.99 -11.76 8.07
N ARG A 7 -12.93 -10.94 8.11
CA ARG A 7 -12.96 -9.58 8.68
C ARG A 7 -13.23 -8.51 7.62
N GLY A 8 -13.65 -8.90 6.41
CA GLY A 8 -13.98 -8.00 5.30
C GLY A 8 -12.78 -7.35 4.62
N TYR A 9 -11.58 -7.95 4.73
CA TYR A 9 -10.39 -7.48 4.03
C TYR A 9 -10.15 -8.26 2.73
N LEU A 10 -9.81 -7.52 1.68
CA LEU A 10 -9.40 -8.02 0.37
C LEU A 10 -7.91 -7.76 0.14
N LYS A 11 -7.20 -8.70 -0.48
CA LYS A 11 -5.86 -8.42 -1.02
C LYS A 11 -6.01 -7.61 -2.31
N VAL A 12 -5.55 -6.37 -2.28
CA VAL A 12 -5.68 -5.42 -3.40
C VAL A 12 -4.46 -5.52 -4.31
N SER A 13 -3.25 -5.53 -3.76
CA SER A 13 -2.01 -5.72 -4.54
C SER A 13 -0.95 -6.43 -3.72
N SER A 14 0.02 -7.01 -4.41
CA SER A 14 1.18 -7.66 -3.81
C SER A 14 2.34 -7.68 -4.77
N ILE A 15 3.54 -7.39 -4.27
CA ILE A 15 4.79 -7.47 -5.03
C ILE A 15 5.84 -8.22 -4.24
N ARG A 16 6.69 -8.97 -4.96
CA ARG A 16 7.78 -9.74 -4.38
C ARG A 16 9.07 -9.55 -5.16
N MET A 17 10.16 -9.29 -4.44
CA MET A 17 11.53 -9.33 -4.97
C MET A 17 12.38 -10.27 -4.11
N GLN A 18 12.59 -11.50 -4.59
CA GLN A 18 13.27 -12.57 -3.84
C GLN A 18 12.68 -12.78 -2.43
N GLY A 19 13.38 -12.32 -1.38
CA GLY A 19 12.96 -12.41 0.02
C GLY A 19 12.11 -11.22 0.50
N LEU A 20 12.05 -10.13 -0.26
CA LEU A 20 11.20 -8.97 0.03
C LEU A 20 9.79 -9.21 -0.50
N LEU A 21 8.79 -9.00 0.36
CA LEU A 21 7.38 -9.14 0.04
C LEU A 21 6.64 -7.93 0.61
N LEU A 22 5.81 -7.31 -0.21
CA LEU A 22 4.87 -6.28 0.21
C LEU A 22 3.46 -6.72 -0.18
N LEU A 23 2.55 -6.69 0.78
CA LEU A 23 1.15 -7.06 0.62
C LEU A 23 0.30 -5.87 1.04
N PHE A 24 -0.62 -5.44 0.18
CA PHE A 24 -1.57 -4.38 0.49
C PHE A 24 -2.99 -4.94 0.59
N PHE A 25 -3.63 -4.71 1.72
CA PHE A 25 -4.99 -5.16 2.01
C PHE A 25 -5.88 -3.96 2.31
N SER A 26 -7.14 -4.04 1.89
CA SER A 26 -8.13 -3.01 2.21
C SER A 26 -9.45 -3.64 2.65
N LYS A 27 -10.21 -2.91 3.47
CA LYS A 27 -11.62 -3.24 3.70
C LYS A 27 -12.38 -3.11 2.39
N LEU A 28 -13.31 -4.04 2.13
CA LEU A 28 -14.06 -4.10 0.87
C LEU A 28 -14.74 -2.75 0.51
N ALA A 29 -15.24 -2.03 1.52
CA ALA A 29 -15.91 -0.73 1.35
C ALA A 29 -15.03 0.35 0.70
N HIS A 30 -13.70 0.25 0.77
CA HIS A 30 -12.80 1.24 0.17
C HIS A 30 -12.27 0.82 -1.20
N VAL A 31 -12.43 -0.44 -1.59
CA VAL A 31 -11.84 -1.00 -2.82
C VAL A 31 -12.22 -0.20 -4.08
N PRO A 32 -13.49 0.24 -4.30
CA PRO A 32 -13.86 1.05 -5.48
C PRO A 32 -13.18 2.44 -5.56
N PHE A 33 -12.54 2.86 -4.47
CA PHE A 33 -11.86 4.15 -4.33
C PHE A 33 -10.34 4.00 -4.26
N ILE A 34 -9.83 2.77 -4.40
CA ILE A 34 -8.41 2.47 -4.59
C ILE A 34 -8.20 2.25 -6.09
N ARG A 35 -7.52 3.18 -6.74
CA ARG A 35 -7.35 3.23 -8.20
C ARG A 35 -5.88 3.45 -8.55
N ASP A 36 -5.55 3.34 -9.84
CA ASP A 36 -4.21 3.70 -10.35
C ASP A 36 -3.11 2.97 -9.57
N ILE A 37 -3.31 1.65 -9.41
CA ILE A 37 -2.46 0.79 -8.60
C ILE A 37 -1.26 0.39 -9.46
N HIS A 38 -0.06 0.71 -8.99
CA HIS A 38 1.18 0.31 -9.63
C HIS A 38 2.16 -0.22 -8.59
N ASP A 39 2.89 -1.27 -8.94
CA ASP A 39 3.93 -1.84 -8.11
C ASP A 39 5.24 -1.99 -8.88
N THR A 40 6.36 -1.73 -8.22
CA THR A 40 7.70 -1.80 -8.83
C THR A 40 8.76 -2.12 -7.78
N TYR A 41 9.98 -2.40 -8.22
CA TYR A 41 11.09 -2.73 -7.34
C TYR A 41 12.43 -2.21 -7.86
N THR A 42 13.36 -1.99 -6.94
CA THR A 42 14.76 -1.65 -7.22
C THR A 42 15.67 -2.64 -6.51
N ARG A 43 16.70 -3.13 -7.20
CA ARG A 43 17.74 -3.99 -6.62
C ARG A 43 18.95 -3.14 -6.21
N THR A 44 19.47 -3.35 -5.01
CA THR A 44 20.69 -2.69 -4.50
C THR A 44 21.80 -3.68 -4.12
N GLY A 45 21.64 -4.95 -4.52
CA GLY A 45 22.63 -6.00 -4.27
C GLY A 45 23.99 -5.77 -4.96
N ILE A 46 24.83 -6.79 -4.96
CA ILE A 46 26.14 -6.78 -5.63
C ILE A 46 25.98 -6.27 -7.08
N PHE A 47 26.71 -5.19 -7.39
CA PHE A 47 26.68 -4.44 -8.66
C PHE A 47 25.31 -3.85 -9.07
N GLY A 48 24.33 -3.74 -8.17
CA GLY A 48 22.98 -3.24 -8.49
C GLY A 48 22.08 -4.23 -9.25
N TYR A 49 22.61 -5.40 -9.65
CA TYR A 49 21.86 -6.39 -10.46
C TYR A 49 21.64 -7.72 -9.73
N TRP A 50 22.54 -8.11 -8.82
CA TRP A 50 22.54 -9.42 -8.18
C TRP A 50 22.48 -9.31 -6.66
N GLY A 51 21.38 -9.74 -6.05
CA GLY A 51 21.29 -9.86 -4.59
C GLY A 51 19.87 -9.76 -4.05
N ASN A 52 19.75 -9.92 -2.73
CA ASN A 52 18.49 -9.94 -1.98
C ASN A 52 18.19 -8.61 -1.27
N LYS A 53 18.80 -7.50 -1.74
CA LYS A 53 18.72 -6.16 -1.17
C LYS A 53 18.05 -5.20 -2.15
N GLY A 54 17.39 -4.20 -1.60
CA GLY A 54 16.72 -3.14 -2.35
C GLY A 54 15.35 -2.82 -1.78
N GLY A 55 14.44 -2.35 -2.64
CA GLY A 55 13.11 -1.90 -2.25
C GLY A 55 12.04 -2.44 -3.19
N VAL A 56 10.86 -2.74 -2.64
CA VAL A 56 9.63 -3.01 -3.40
C VAL A 56 8.59 -1.98 -2.97
N SER A 57 7.80 -1.48 -3.91
CA SER A 57 6.78 -0.48 -3.63
C SER A 57 5.44 -0.82 -4.27
N ILE A 58 4.37 -0.41 -3.61
CA ILE A 58 3.01 -0.36 -4.14
C ILE A 58 2.55 1.08 -3.97
N ARG A 59 2.16 1.72 -5.06
CA ARG A 59 1.51 3.02 -5.04
C ARG A 59 0.10 2.94 -5.60
N LEU A 60 -0.75 3.84 -5.14
CA LEU A 60 -2.17 3.86 -5.47
C LEU A 60 -2.76 5.24 -5.23
N SER A 61 -3.85 5.53 -5.93
CA SER A 61 -4.77 6.62 -5.58
C SER A 61 -5.79 6.10 -4.57
N PHE A 62 -5.85 6.72 -3.39
CA PHE A 62 -6.84 6.44 -2.34
C PHE A 62 -7.75 7.65 -2.17
N TYR A 63 -9.02 7.51 -2.55
CA TYR A 63 -9.99 8.62 -2.53
C TYR A 63 -9.49 9.88 -3.27
N GLY A 64 -8.66 9.69 -4.30
CA GLY A 64 -8.05 10.75 -5.11
C GLY A 64 -6.65 11.19 -4.67
N HIS A 65 -6.17 10.80 -3.49
CA HIS A 65 -4.83 11.14 -3.02
C HIS A 65 -3.82 10.05 -3.38
N MET A 66 -2.69 10.41 -3.96
CA MET A 66 -1.64 9.45 -4.32
C MET A 66 -0.82 9.07 -3.07
N LEU A 67 -0.82 7.78 -2.73
CA LEU A 67 -0.07 7.21 -1.61
C LEU A 67 0.95 6.18 -2.12
N CYS A 68 2.11 6.09 -1.48
CA CYS A 68 3.13 5.09 -1.77
C CYS A 68 3.53 4.33 -0.51
N PHE A 69 3.63 3.01 -0.62
CA PHE A 69 4.10 2.10 0.43
C PHE A 69 5.33 1.40 -0.08
N LEU A 70 6.46 1.55 0.62
CA LEU A 70 7.75 1.02 0.21
C LEU A 70 8.35 0.16 1.32
N ASN A 71 8.61 -1.11 1.00
CA ASN A 71 9.30 -2.06 1.86
C ASN A 71 10.73 -2.29 1.35
N CYS A 72 11.75 -2.14 2.21
CA CYS A 72 13.14 -2.34 1.84
C CYS A 72 13.89 -3.34 2.73
N HIS A 73 15.04 -3.78 2.21
CA HIS A 73 16.07 -4.51 2.95
C HIS A 73 17.41 -3.96 2.50
N LEU A 74 18.05 -3.16 3.36
CA LEU A 74 19.27 -2.43 3.05
C LEU A 74 20.55 -3.17 3.50
N ALA A 75 21.72 -2.67 3.11
CA ALA A 75 23.02 -3.22 3.46
C ALA A 75 23.15 -3.56 4.95
N ALA A 76 23.43 -4.83 5.24
CA ALA A 76 23.63 -5.34 6.59
C ALA A 76 25.02 -4.97 7.12
N HIS A 77 25.22 -5.10 8.45
CA HIS A 77 26.45 -4.85 9.21
C HIS A 77 26.70 -3.39 9.65
N MET A 78 27.52 -3.25 10.69
CA MET A 78 27.72 -2.01 11.47
C MET A 78 28.36 -0.89 10.64
N GLN A 79 29.32 -1.23 9.78
CA GLN A 79 30.16 -0.27 9.06
C GLN A 79 29.47 0.40 7.86
N TYR A 80 28.31 -0.08 7.43
CA TYR A 80 27.67 0.35 6.18
C TYR A 80 26.57 1.39 6.37
N ALA A 81 26.70 2.26 7.39
CA ALA A 81 25.68 3.27 7.67
C ALA A 81 25.53 4.26 6.50
N SER A 82 26.63 4.75 5.93
CA SER A 82 26.61 5.62 4.74
C SER A 82 26.07 4.90 3.51
N GLN A 83 26.53 3.67 3.25
CA GLN A 83 25.99 2.87 2.14
C GLN A 83 24.46 2.68 2.22
N ARG A 84 23.88 2.55 3.42
CA ARG A 84 22.42 2.47 3.56
C ARG A 84 21.72 3.78 3.18
N VAL A 85 22.36 4.92 3.38
CA VAL A 85 21.86 6.22 2.90
C VAL A 85 21.93 6.24 1.37
N ASP A 86 23.08 5.86 0.79
CA ASP A 86 23.24 5.78 -0.67
C ASP A 86 22.19 4.84 -1.31
N GLU A 87 21.90 3.69 -0.67
CA GLU A 87 20.85 2.77 -1.12
C GLU A 87 19.44 3.34 -0.98
N PHE A 88 19.19 4.15 0.07
CA PHE A 88 17.91 4.84 0.28
C PHE A 88 17.66 5.86 -0.83
N GLU A 89 18.65 6.71 -1.11
CA GLU A 89 18.62 7.70 -2.20
C GLU A 89 18.47 7.03 -3.56
N TYR A 90 19.28 5.99 -3.83
CA TYR A 90 19.20 5.27 -5.08
C TYR A 90 17.82 4.65 -5.35
N ILE A 91 17.15 4.11 -4.32
CA ILE A 91 15.79 3.60 -4.46
C ILE A 91 14.81 4.73 -4.78
N LEU A 92 14.93 5.90 -4.12
CA LEU A 92 14.09 7.07 -4.40
C LEU A 92 14.24 7.57 -5.83
N ASP A 93 15.48 7.64 -6.32
CA ASP A 93 15.80 8.18 -7.65
C ASP A 93 15.39 7.24 -8.78
N THR A 94 15.50 5.93 -8.57
CA THR A 94 15.30 4.93 -9.64
C THR A 94 13.89 4.37 -9.74
N GLN A 95 13.11 4.37 -8.65
CA GLN A 95 11.74 3.86 -8.70
C GLN A 95 10.82 4.86 -9.40
N THR A 96 10.28 4.43 -10.54
CA THR A 96 9.32 5.19 -11.33
C THR A 96 8.03 4.40 -11.57
N PHE A 97 6.89 5.10 -11.63
CA PHE A 97 5.54 4.51 -11.67
C PHE A 97 4.76 4.84 -12.96
N GLY A 98 5.47 5.16 -14.05
CA GLY A 98 4.85 5.53 -15.33
C GLY A 98 4.41 7.00 -15.43
N PRO A 99 3.96 7.47 -16.61
CA PRO A 99 4.07 8.89 -16.98
C PRO A 99 2.95 9.82 -16.51
N LYS A 100 1.88 9.36 -15.85
CA LYS A 100 0.64 10.17 -15.73
C LYS A 100 0.47 10.96 -14.42
N LYS A 101 0.70 10.36 -13.25
CA LYS A 101 0.49 10.99 -11.93
C LYS A 101 1.54 10.49 -10.95
N ALA A 102 2.15 11.37 -10.16
CA ALA A 102 3.17 10.99 -9.19
C ALA A 102 4.20 9.94 -9.73
N PRO A 103 4.95 10.27 -10.79
CA PRO A 103 5.85 9.33 -11.45
C PRO A 103 6.97 8.82 -10.54
N HIS A 104 7.39 9.58 -9.52
CA HIS A 104 8.44 9.21 -8.56
C HIS A 104 7.89 9.02 -7.14
N VAL A 105 8.66 8.36 -6.28
CA VAL A 105 8.27 8.07 -4.89
C VAL A 105 7.89 9.35 -4.14
N LEU A 106 8.71 10.40 -4.23
CA LEU A 106 8.51 11.66 -3.48
C LEU A 106 7.37 12.55 -4.00
N ASP A 107 6.82 12.24 -5.18
CA ASP A 107 5.66 12.96 -5.74
C ASP A 107 4.35 12.58 -5.06
N HIS A 108 4.34 11.46 -4.33
CA HIS A 108 3.16 10.98 -3.63
C HIS A 108 2.88 11.87 -2.42
N LYS A 109 1.59 12.14 -2.18
CA LYS A 109 1.14 12.98 -1.07
C LYS A 109 1.54 12.40 0.29
N LEU A 110 1.55 11.08 0.40
CA LEU A 110 2.02 10.35 1.57
C LEU A 110 2.85 9.14 1.14
N VAL A 111 4.05 9.03 1.70
CA VAL A 111 4.94 7.89 1.53
C VAL A 111 5.10 7.20 2.88
N PHE A 112 4.85 5.91 2.96
CA PHE A 112 5.31 5.06 4.04
C PHE A 112 6.55 4.30 3.57
N TRP A 113 7.64 4.39 4.32
CA TRP A 113 8.89 3.67 4.04
C TRP A 113 9.24 2.80 5.23
N PHE A 114 9.32 1.49 5.03
CA PHE A 114 9.55 0.54 6.13
C PHE A 114 10.35 -0.67 5.69
N GLY A 115 10.70 -1.53 6.64
CA GLY A 115 11.38 -2.80 6.40
C GLY A 115 12.62 -2.97 7.27
N ASP A 116 13.52 -3.86 6.84
CA ASP A 116 14.82 -4.06 7.48
C ASP A 116 15.82 -3.04 6.92
N LEU A 117 15.74 -1.82 7.45
CA LEU A 117 16.66 -0.74 7.12
C LEU A 117 18.08 -1.04 7.64
N ASN A 118 18.28 -2.03 8.51
CA ASN A 118 19.60 -2.51 8.92
C ASN A 118 20.52 -1.50 9.63
N PHE A 119 20.05 -0.31 9.99
CA PHE A 119 20.80 0.61 10.86
C PHE A 119 21.04 0.00 12.25
N ARG A 120 22.19 0.32 12.84
CA ARG A 120 22.68 -0.29 14.08
C ARG A 120 22.84 0.76 15.18
N ILE A 121 22.96 0.29 16.42
CA ILE A 121 23.35 1.14 17.54
C ILE A 121 24.87 1.20 17.58
N GLN A 122 25.43 2.35 17.21
CA GLN A 122 26.85 2.65 17.31
C GLN A 122 27.29 2.73 18.78
N ASP A 123 28.57 2.55 19.05
CA ASP A 123 29.25 3.03 20.27
C ASP A 123 28.49 2.91 21.60
N HIS A 124 28.56 1.71 22.18
CA HIS A 124 28.56 1.40 23.60
C HIS A 124 29.08 -0.04 23.76
N GLY A 125 29.75 -0.36 24.88
CA GLY A 125 30.09 -1.74 25.22
C GLY A 125 28.81 -2.58 25.39
N MET A 126 28.87 -3.89 25.10
CA MET A 126 27.72 -4.80 25.23
C MET A 126 27.05 -4.74 26.62
N HIS A 127 27.83 -4.48 27.67
CA HIS A 127 27.34 -4.34 29.03
C HIS A 127 26.37 -3.16 29.19
N PHE A 128 26.75 -1.97 28.70
CA PHE A 128 25.91 -0.78 28.80
C PHE A 128 24.60 -0.95 28.03
N LEU A 129 24.69 -1.50 26.82
CA LEU A 129 23.54 -1.76 25.97
C LEU A 129 22.56 -2.72 26.65
N ARG A 130 23.05 -3.86 27.19
CA ARG A 130 22.22 -4.80 27.95
C ARG A 130 21.57 -4.15 29.18
N ASN A 131 22.33 -3.35 29.93
CA ASN A 131 21.81 -2.65 31.10
C ASN A 131 20.67 -1.68 30.74
N CYS A 132 20.80 -0.95 29.62
CA CYS A 132 19.75 -0.06 29.15
C CYS A 132 18.48 -0.82 28.75
N ILE A 133 18.63 -1.95 28.05
CA ILE A 133 17.50 -2.81 27.68
C ILE A 133 16.81 -3.37 28.93
N THR A 134 17.54 -4.03 29.82
CA THR A 134 16.96 -4.65 31.04
C THR A 134 16.33 -3.62 31.97
N SER A 135 16.91 -2.43 32.08
CA SER A 135 16.38 -1.34 32.91
C SER A 135 15.30 -0.50 32.21
N HIS A 136 14.89 -0.84 30.98
CA HIS A 136 13.93 -0.09 30.17
C HIS A 136 14.32 1.39 29.96
N LYS A 137 15.62 1.70 29.93
CA LYS A 137 16.18 3.05 29.68
C LYS A 137 16.64 3.18 28.23
N LEU A 138 15.72 2.92 27.30
CA LEU A 138 16.01 2.82 25.85
C LEU A 138 16.42 4.15 25.23
N ASN A 139 15.86 5.26 25.73
CA ASN A 139 16.16 6.62 25.28
C ASN A 139 17.66 6.99 25.34
N LEU A 140 18.42 6.35 26.24
CA LEU A 140 19.87 6.54 26.34
C LEU A 140 20.63 6.02 25.10
N LEU A 141 20.01 5.12 24.33
CA LEU A 141 20.60 4.51 23.14
C LEU A 141 20.30 5.31 21.86
N TRP A 142 19.26 6.16 21.84
CA TRP A 142 18.79 6.84 20.63
C TRP A 142 19.85 7.74 19.98
N SER A 143 20.64 8.44 20.79
CA SER A 143 21.72 9.31 20.27
C SER A 143 22.81 8.55 19.52
N LYS A 144 22.85 7.22 19.67
CA LYS A 144 23.80 6.32 19.03
C LYS A 144 23.13 5.40 18.01
N ASP A 145 21.82 5.47 17.81
CA ASP A 145 21.15 4.80 16.71
C ASP A 145 21.58 5.44 15.38
N GLN A 146 22.12 4.64 14.47
CA GLN A 146 22.69 5.17 13.23
C GLN A 146 21.63 5.86 12.36
N LEU A 147 20.39 5.39 12.32
CA LEU A 147 19.35 6.08 11.56
C LEU A 147 19.06 7.46 12.17
N THR A 148 18.88 7.55 13.50
CA THR A 148 18.75 8.83 14.21
C THR A 148 19.95 9.76 13.98
N MET A 149 21.17 9.22 13.92
CA MET A 149 22.37 9.99 13.63
C MET A 149 22.41 10.49 12.17
N MET A 150 22.06 9.64 11.20
CA MET A 150 22.04 10.01 9.77
C MET A 150 20.94 11.01 9.47
N LYS A 151 19.75 10.90 10.09
CA LYS A 151 18.69 11.92 9.99
C LYS A 151 19.15 13.32 10.39
N LYS A 152 20.17 13.46 11.24
CA LYS A 152 20.72 14.79 11.60
C LYS A 152 21.63 15.39 10.53
N LYS A 153 22.09 14.59 9.58
CA LYS A 153 23.13 14.97 8.60
C LYS A 153 22.61 14.97 7.17
N GLU A 154 21.76 14.01 6.83
CA GLU A 154 21.31 13.75 5.46
C GLU A 154 19.94 14.40 5.23
N ALA A 155 19.88 15.33 4.28
CA ALA A 155 18.67 16.11 4.00
C ALA A 155 17.50 15.22 3.58
N VAL A 156 17.74 14.21 2.73
CA VAL A 156 16.71 13.28 2.26
C VAL A 156 16.03 12.54 3.41
N LEU A 157 16.78 12.19 4.46
CA LEU A 157 16.25 11.48 5.62
C LEU A 157 15.52 12.41 6.60
N GLN A 158 15.77 13.73 6.54
CA GLN A 158 15.05 14.74 7.34
C GLN A 158 13.62 14.95 6.86
N GLU A 159 13.34 14.66 5.59
CA GLU A 159 11.97 14.73 5.04
C GLU A 159 11.06 13.61 5.55
N PHE A 160 11.63 12.58 6.18
CA PHE A 160 10.88 11.46 6.74
C PHE A 160 10.78 11.60 8.25
N ASP A 161 9.58 11.44 8.79
CA ASP A 161 9.30 11.33 10.21
C ASP A 161 9.39 9.88 10.70
N GLU A 162 9.59 9.71 12.01
CA GLU A 162 9.55 8.42 12.68
C GLU A 162 9.10 8.62 14.14
N GLY A 163 8.32 7.68 14.67
CA GLY A 163 7.92 7.69 16.08
C GLY A 163 9.06 7.33 17.06
N PRO A 164 8.86 7.55 18.36
CA PRO A 164 9.84 7.19 19.36
C PRO A 164 10.05 5.66 19.43
N LEU A 165 11.31 5.24 19.61
CA LEU A 165 11.68 3.83 19.74
C LEU A 165 11.54 3.36 21.20
N ASP A 166 10.28 3.30 21.66
CA ASP A 166 9.92 2.92 23.04
C ASP A 166 9.77 1.39 23.23
N PHE A 167 10.22 0.59 22.25
CA PHE A 167 10.24 -0.87 22.27
C PHE A 167 11.67 -1.40 22.19
N GLN A 168 11.92 -2.62 22.68
CA GLN A 168 13.28 -3.21 22.68
C GLN A 168 13.86 -3.36 21.26
N PRO A 169 15.19 -3.28 21.08
CA PRO A 169 15.83 -3.55 19.80
C PRO A 169 15.39 -4.89 19.20
N THR A 170 15.01 -4.89 17.93
CA THR A 170 14.32 -6.01 17.27
C THR A 170 15.23 -7.07 16.69
N TYR A 171 16.53 -6.79 16.65
CA TYR A 171 17.59 -7.69 16.18
C TYR A 171 18.75 -7.67 17.17
N LYS A 172 19.56 -8.72 17.36
CA LYS A 172 19.43 -10.08 16.82
C LYS A 172 19.12 -11.05 17.95
N PHE A 173 18.08 -11.85 17.79
CA PHE A 173 17.69 -12.89 18.75
C PHE A 173 18.18 -14.28 18.37
N ASP A 174 18.34 -15.15 19.36
CA ASP A 174 18.36 -16.59 19.14
C ASP A 174 16.94 -17.03 18.74
N ARG A 175 16.82 -17.92 17.74
CA ARG A 175 15.51 -18.40 17.29
C ARG A 175 14.81 -19.16 18.41
N PHE A 176 13.49 -18.99 18.47
CA PHE A 176 12.59 -19.52 19.50
C PHE A 176 13.00 -19.11 20.92
N SER A 177 13.56 -17.90 21.05
CA SER A 177 14.05 -17.34 22.31
C SER A 177 13.84 -15.82 22.38
N ASP A 178 13.86 -15.30 23.60
CA ASP A 178 13.96 -13.86 23.89
C ASP A 178 15.40 -13.44 24.23
N ARG A 179 16.34 -14.36 24.11
CA ARG A 179 17.76 -14.09 24.31
C ARG A 179 18.37 -13.47 23.06
N TYR A 180 19.07 -12.35 23.25
CA TYR A 180 19.91 -11.78 22.20
C TYR A 180 21.15 -12.64 21.90
N ASP A 181 21.52 -12.67 20.61
CA ASP A 181 22.54 -13.50 19.95
C ASP A 181 23.61 -14.07 20.89
N SER A 182 23.47 -15.36 21.21
CA SER A 182 24.44 -16.12 22.00
C SER A 182 25.52 -16.81 21.15
N SER A 183 25.48 -16.63 19.82
CA SER A 183 26.51 -17.16 18.94
C SER A 183 27.87 -16.50 19.17
N GLY A 184 28.95 -17.12 18.69
CA GLY A 184 30.30 -16.55 18.78
C GLY A 184 30.48 -15.19 18.09
N LYS A 185 29.53 -14.76 17.25
CA LYS A 185 29.54 -13.43 16.63
C LYS A 185 29.00 -12.33 17.55
N MET A 186 28.22 -12.69 18.57
CA MET A 186 27.64 -11.82 19.59
C MET A 186 27.18 -10.46 19.04
N ARG A 187 26.30 -10.48 18.04
CA ARG A 187 25.81 -9.25 17.40
C ARG A 187 25.13 -8.37 18.43
N LYS A 188 25.53 -7.09 18.44
CA LYS A 188 24.89 -6.09 19.29
C LYS A 188 23.41 -5.96 18.92
N PRO A 189 22.51 -5.87 19.91
CA PRO A 189 21.12 -5.55 19.63
C PRO A 189 20.97 -4.21 18.90
N ALA A 190 20.01 -4.12 17.99
CA ALA A 190 19.75 -2.93 17.17
C ALA A 190 18.28 -2.86 16.72
N TRP A 191 17.79 -1.63 16.51
CA TRP A 191 16.54 -1.36 15.80
C TRP A 191 16.80 -1.34 14.30
N THR A 192 16.85 -2.53 13.71
CA THR A 192 17.05 -2.73 12.27
C THR A 192 15.75 -2.55 11.49
N ASP A 193 14.63 -2.89 12.12
CA ASP A 193 13.29 -2.90 11.51
C ASP A 193 12.57 -1.59 11.85
N ARG A 194 12.22 -0.77 10.84
CA ARG A 194 11.76 0.61 11.03
C ARG A 194 10.55 0.95 10.18
N ILE A 195 9.76 1.93 10.61
CA ILE A 195 8.63 2.49 9.87
C ILE A 195 8.74 4.01 9.90
N LEU A 196 9.01 4.60 8.73
CA LEU A 196 9.07 6.03 8.49
C LEU A 196 7.88 6.46 7.63
N TRP A 197 7.57 7.75 7.66
CA TRP A 197 6.61 8.35 6.74
C TRP A 197 7.04 9.73 6.29
N ARG A 198 6.54 10.17 5.13
CA ARG A 198 6.72 11.53 4.61
C ARG A 198 5.39 12.02 4.06
N VAL A 199 4.96 13.20 4.51
CA VAL A 199 3.85 13.94 3.88
C VAL A 199 4.49 14.95 2.93
N LYS A 200 4.05 14.98 1.66
CA LYS A 200 4.59 15.93 0.67
C LYS A 200 4.44 17.37 1.21
N PRO A 201 5.52 18.16 1.29
CA PRO A 201 5.43 19.56 1.66
C PRO A 201 4.53 20.33 0.69
N LYS A 202 3.87 21.38 1.18
CA LYS A 202 3.17 22.31 0.30
C LYS A 202 4.18 22.97 -0.64
N GLU A 203 3.88 23.01 -1.93
CA GLU A 203 4.66 23.83 -2.87
C GLU A 203 4.41 25.30 -2.51
N SER A 204 5.48 26.06 -2.27
CA SER A 204 5.38 27.52 -2.21
C SER A 204 4.83 28.02 -3.56
N PRO A 205 3.99 29.06 -3.58
CA PRO A 205 3.61 29.69 -4.84
C PRO A 205 4.88 30.05 -5.62
N PRO A 206 4.89 29.89 -6.96
CA PRO A 206 5.99 30.42 -7.76
C PRO A 206 6.13 31.91 -7.45
N GLU A 207 7.35 32.36 -7.14
CA GLU A 207 7.63 33.80 -7.17
C GLU A 207 7.23 34.31 -8.56
N GLU A 208 6.47 35.40 -8.64
CA GLU A 208 5.91 35.95 -9.88
C GLU A 208 7.02 36.27 -10.91
N GLU A 209 7.48 35.28 -11.68
CA GLU A 209 8.20 35.52 -12.92
C GLU A 209 7.16 35.86 -13.99
N LYS A 210 7.14 37.15 -14.34
CA LYS A 210 6.32 37.74 -15.40
C LYS A 210 6.75 37.20 -16.77
N ASP A 211 6.24 36.05 -17.16
CA ASP A 211 6.28 35.58 -18.54
C ASP A 211 4.85 35.50 -19.11
N GLU A 212 4.50 36.48 -19.94
CA GLU A 212 3.15 36.74 -20.49
C GLU A 212 2.68 35.76 -21.59
N ASP A 213 3.10 34.50 -21.61
CA ASP A 213 2.78 33.60 -22.75
C ASP A 213 2.57 32.12 -22.37
N ARG A 214 1.66 31.82 -21.42
CA ARG A 214 1.18 30.44 -21.21
C ARG A 214 -0.35 30.32 -21.12
N ASP A 215 -0.83 29.26 -21.76
CA ASP A 215 -2.21 28.82 -21.96
C ASP A 215 -3.01 28.75 -20.64
N SER A 216 -4.03 29.61 -20.51
CA SER A 216 -4.77 29.93 -19.28
C SER A 216 -5.71 28.81 -18.76
N GLY A 217 -5.78 27.66 -19.44
CA GLY A 217 -6.68 26.55 -19.08
C GLY A 217 -6.11 25.58 -18.03
N LEU A 218 -4.79 25.50 -17.86
CA LEU A 218 -4.13 24.61 -16.89
C LEU A 218 -3.99 25.26 -15.50
N ASP A 219 -3.84 26.59 -15.46
CA ASP A 219 -3.59 27.33 -14.23
C ASP A 219 -4.83 27.32 -13.31
N GLU A 220 -6.05 27.52 -13.81
CA GLU A 220 -7.26 27.55 -12.96
C GLU A 220 -7.56 26.22 -12.24
N LYS A 221 -7.26 25.07 -12.88
CA LYS A 221 -7.45 23.74 -12.24
C LYS A 221 -6.41 23.48 -11.16
N ASN A 222 -5.18 23.93 -11.39
CA ASN A 222 -4.07 23.77 -10.44
C ASN A 222 -4.26 24.70 -9.23
N THR A 223 -4.69 25.95 -9.46
CA THR A 223 -5.03 26.93 -8.42
C THR A 223 -6.20 26.45 -7.56
N LYS A 224 -7.30 25.94 -8.14
CA LYS A 224 -8.41 25.38 -7.35
C LYS A 224 -8.03 24.15 -6.54
N GLN A 225 -7.19 23.26 -7.08
CA GLN A 225 -6.68 22.11 -6.32
C GLN A 225 -5.76 22.54 -5.17
N GLN A 226 -4.90 23.53 -5.37
CA GLN A 226 -4.07 24.09 -4.31
C GLN A 226 -4.93 24.76 -3.22
N GLU A 227 -5.91 25.60 -3.60
CA GLU A 227 -6.82 26.25 -2.66
C GLU A 227 -7.64 25.24 -1.83
N GLU A 228 -8.15 24.17 -2.46
CA GLU A 228 -8.89 23.11 -1.76
C GLU A 228 -8.00 22.25 -0.84
N GLU A 229 -6.73 22.04 -1.20
CA GLU A 229 -5.74 21.37 -0.33
C GLU A 229 -5.29 22.24 0.84
N GLU A 230 -5.35 23.57 0.70
CA GLU A 230 -5.10 24.51 1.79
C GLU A 230 -6.22 24.50 2.83
N GLU A 231 -7.47 24.39 2.39
CA GLU A 231 -8.63 24.35 3.28
C GLU A 231 -8.72 23.04 4.09
N PHE A 232 -8.32 21.91 3.50
CA PHE A 232 -8.38 20.59 4.13
C PHE A 232 -7.07 19.81 4.02
N PRO A 233 -6.04 20.18 4.81
CA PRO A 233 -4.75 19.49 4.78
C PRO A 233 -4.92 18.04 5.26
N LEU A 234 -4.19 17.13 4.61
CA LEU A 234 -4.05 15.74 5.07
C LEU A 234 -3.36 15.75 6.44
N LYS A 235 -3.99 15.11 7.44
CA LYS A 235 -3.40 14.95 8.78
C LYS A 235 -3.07 13.50 9.01
N LEU A 236 -1.85 13.25 9.44
CA LEU A 236 -1.39 11.92 9.80
C LEU A 236 -0.95 11.93 11.26
N LYS A 237 -1.43 10.95 12.03
CA LYS A 237 -1.01 10.70 13.41
C LYS A 237 -0.60 9.25 13.55
N GLN A 238 0.58 9.01 14.11
CA GLN A 238 0.97 7.67 14.53
C GLN A 238 0.38 7.39 15.91
N ASP A 239 -0.56 6.45 15.99
CA ASP A 239 -1.21 6.07 17.25
C ASP A 239 -0.42 5.04 18.04
N SER A 240 0.32 4.17 17.35
CA SER A 240 1.17 3.16 17.97
C SER A 240 2.40 2.88 17.11
N TYR A 241 3.53 2.68 17.77
CA TYR A 241 4.77 2.20 17.17
C TYR A 241 5.45 1.25 18.14
N THR A 242 5.42 -0.05 17.84
CA THR A 242 5.84 -1.09 18.78
C THR A 242 6.35 -2.33 18.06
N SER A 243 6.75 -3.35 18.81
CA SER A 243 7.15 -4.64 18.28
C SER A 243 6.58 -5.79 19.09
N ASN A 244 6.23 -6.89 18.40
CA ASN A 244 5.76 -8.11 19.04
C ASN A 244 6.94 -8.99 19.47
N MET A 245 7.33 -8.86 20.74
CA MET A 245 8.48 -9.58 21.31
C MET A 245 8.22 -11.08 21.51
N GLU A 246 6.96 -11.52 21.60
CA GLU A 246 6.63 -12.94 21.79
C GLU A 246 6.87 -13.79 20.53
N TYR A 247 7.02 -13.15 19.36
CA TYR A 247 7.27 -13.86 18.11
C TYR A 247 8.70 -14.41 18.08
N GLY A 248 8.84 -15.74 18.15
CA GLY A 248 10.15 -16.40 18.28
C GLY A 248 10.73 -17.02 17.00
N VAL A 249 9.97 -17.15 15.90
CA VAL A 249 10.40 -17.97 14.75
C VAL A 249 11.62 -17.39 14.01
N SER A 250 11.79 -16.07 14.06
CA SER A 250 12.87 -15.32 13.40
C SER A 250 13.88 -14.80 14.43
N ASP A 251 15.09 -14.46 13.97
CA ASP A 251 16.07 -13.70 14.75
C ASP A 251 15.76 -12.18 14.78
N HIS A 252 14.69 -11.76 14.09
CA HIS A 252 14.06 -10.45 14.18
C HIS A 252 12.67 -10.53 14.85
N LYS A 253 12.27 -9.47 15.53
CA LYS A 253 10.92 -9.33 16.10
C LYS A 253 10.05 -8.42 15.20
N PRO A 254 8.80 -8.79 14.86
CA PRO A 254 7.93 -7.98 14.01
C PRO A 254 7.70 -6.58 14.58
N VAL A 255 7.74 -5.55 13.73
CA VAL A 255 7.43 -4.16 14.07
C VAL A 255 6.04 -3.79 13.53
N ILE A 256 5.28 -3.04 14.32
CA ILE A 256 3.90 -2.65 14.03
C ILE A 256 3.79 -1.13 14.18
N GLY A 257 3.28 -0.48 13.15
CA GLY A 257 2.86 0.92 13.16
C GLY A 257 1.36 1.02 12.91
N ILE A 258 0.64 1.78 13.74
CA ILE A 258 -0.78 2.08 13.56
C ILE A 258 -0.89 3.60 13.37
N PHE A 259 -1.59 4.00 12.32
CA PHE A 259 -1.75 5.40 11.94
C PHE A 259 -3.22 5.74 11.75
N THR A 260 -3.60 6.92 12.21
CA THR A 260 -4.84 7.60 11.83
C THR A 260 -4.52 8.60 10.73
N LEU A 261 -5.21 8.44 9.60
CA LEU A 261 -5.11 9.31 8.43
C LEU A 261 -6.44 10.04 8.24
N GLU A 262 -6.43 11.35 8.41
CA GLU A 262 -7.57 12.22 8.07
C GLU A 262 -7.31 12.85 6.71
N LEU A 263 -8.24 12.65 5.77
CA LEU A 263 -8.20 13.24 4.43
C LEU A 263 -9.61 13.57 3.95
N ARG A 264 -9.73 14.60 3.11
CA ARG A 264 -10.95 14.88 2.34
C ARG A 264 -11.06 13.88 1.20
N LYS A 265 -12.22 13.26 1.03
CA LYS A 265 -12.45 12.40 -0.14
C LYS A 265 -12.65 13.29 -1.37
N MET A 266 -11.83 13.10 -2.40
CA MET A 266 -12.07 13.75 -3.71
C MET A 266 -13.18 13.02 -4.49
N TYR A 267 -13.41 11.74 -4.15
CA TYR A 267 -14.44 10.91 -4.75
C TYR A 267 -15.25 10.22 -3.67
N GLU A 268 -16.57 10.47 -3.63
CA GLU A 268 -17.48 9.77 -2.71
C GLU A 268 -18.30 8.69 -3.42
N THR A 269 -18.36 8.78 -4.74
CA THR A 269 -19.07 7.85 -5.61
C THR A 269 -18.08 6.92 -6.35
N PRO A 270 -18.32 5.60 -6.41
CA PRO A 270 -17.60 4.69 -7.29
C PRO A 270 -17.66 5.13 -8.76
N LEU A 271 -16.80 4.59 -9.62
CA LEU A 271 -16.88 4.90 -11.06
C LEU A 271 -18.04 4.17 -11.74
N VAL A 272 -18.38 2.98 -11.23
CA VAL A 272 -19.44 2.14 -11.80
C VAL A 272 -20.38 1.68 -10.70
N ARG A 273 -21.69 1.83 -10.95
CA ARG A 273 -22.73 1.11 -10.23
C ARG A 273 -22.91 -0.24 -10.91
N VAL A 274 -22.93 -1.33 -10.14
CA VAL A 274 -23.24 -2.67 -10.65
C VAL A 274 -24.24 -3.35 -9.71
N CYS A 275 -25.21 -4.04 -10.28
CA CYS A 275 -26.19 -4.82 -9.54
C CYS A 275 -26.61 -6.08 -10.30
N ALA A 276 -26.97 -7.09 -9.52
CA ALA A 276 -27.66 -8.28 -10.02
C ALA A 276 -29.14 -7.93 -10.17
N GLU A 277 -29.73 -8.28 -11.32
CA GLU A 277 -31.17 -8.13 -11.56
C GLU A 277 -31.87 -9.48 -11.46
N GLY A 278 -33.06 -9.49 -10.84
CA GLY A 278 -33.88 -10.68 -10.69
C GLY A 278 -33.31 -11.72 -9.73
N GLU A 279 -33.85 -12.93 -9.80
CA GLU A 279 -33.33 -14.09 -9.08
C GLU A 279 -32.16 -14.69 -9.86
N TRP A 280 -31.14 -15.18 -9.16
CA TRP A 280 -29.99 -15.85 -9.78
C TRP A 280 -29.98 -17.32 -9.37
N SER A 281 -29.88 -18.23 -10.33
CA SER A 281 -29.77 -19.69 -10.14
C SER A 281 -29.13 -20.31 -11.38
N ALA A 282 -28.69 -21.58 -11.34
CA ALA A 282 -28.15 -22.24 -12.53
C ALA A 282 -29.25 -22.77 -13.48
N ASP A 283 -30.52 -22.43 -13.23
CA ASP A 283 -31.65 -22.81 -14.08
C ASP A 283 -31.79 -21.94 -15.35
N PHE A 284 -31.33 -20.68 -15.31
CA PHE A 284 -31.52 -19.70 -16.38
C PHE A 284 -30.39 -18.65 -16.42
N ASP A 285 -30.19 -18.04 -17.59
CA ASP A 285 -29.17 -17.00 -17.76
C ASP A 285 -29.49 -15.80 -16.86
N ALA A 286 -28.49 -15.31 -16.16
CA ALA A 286 -28.67 -14.25 -15.18
C ALA A 286 -28.25 -12.89 -15.73
N MET A 287 -28.97 -11.85 -15.31
CA MET A 287 -28.76 -10.50 -15.81
C MET A 287 -27.98 -9.64 -14.83
N VAL A 288 -26.97 -8.97 -15.36
CA VAL A 288 -26.18 -7.94 -14.68
C VAL A 288 -26.54 -6.59 -15.28
N ILE A 289 -26.84 -5.62 -14.42
CA ILE A 289 -26.94 -4.21 -14.83
C ILE A 289 -25.71 -3.48 -14.31
N TYR A 290 -25.09 -2.66 -15.16
CA TYR A 290 -24.11 -1.69 -14.73
C TYR A 290 -24.33 -0.32 -15.38
N SER A 291 -23.87 0.73 -14.70
CA SER A 291 -23.93 2.09 -15.20
C SER A 291 -22.72 2.90 -14.70
N PRO A 292 -21.93 3.47 -15.61
CA PRO A 292 -20.88 4.40 -15.24
C PRO A 292 -21.42 5.72 -14.68
N LEU A 293 -20.91 6.06 -13.50
CA LEU A 293 -21.32 7.22 -12.73
C LEU A 293 -20.37 8.41 -12.91
N GLN A 294 -19.20 8.21 -13.53
CA GLN A 294 -18.18 9.22 -13.84
C GLN A 294 -17.35 8.78 -15.05
N PRO A 295 -16.70 9.70 -15.79
CA PRO A 295 -15.74 9.33 -16.84
C PRO A 295 -14.51 8.58 -16.29
N PHE A 296 -14.12 7.49 -16.94
CA PHE A 296 -12.90 6.74 -16.64
C PHE A 296 -12.40 6.01 -17.90
N PRO A 297 -11.14 5.53 -17.93
CA PRO A 297 -10.59 4.88 -19.12
C PRO A 297 -11.08 3.43 -19.24
N SER A 298 -12.37 3.25 -19.51
CA SER A 298 -12.98 1.94 -19.81
C SER A 298 -12.39 1.31 -21.07
N SER A 299 -12.53 0.00 -21.20
CA SER A 299 -12.04 -0.74 -22.36
C SER A 299 -12.87 -1.99 -22.64
N ALA A 300 -12.75 -2.54 -23.87
CA ALA A 300 -13.25 -3.86 -24.25
C ALA A 300 -12.81 -4.99 -23.31
N TRP A 301 -11.70 -4.79 -22.59
CA TRP A 301 -11.10 -5.74 -21.66
C TRP A 301 -11.59 -5.58 -20.22
N ASP A 302 -12.52 -4.68 -19.97
CA ASP A 302 -13.19 -4.58 -18.68
C ASP A 302 -14.18 -5.75 -18.52
N TRP A 303 -14.37 -6.21 -17.28
CA TRP A 303 -15.22 -7.36 -16.99
C TRP A 303 -15.91 -7.24 -15.65
N ILE A 304 -17.03 -7.93 -15.50
CA ILE A 304 -17.78 -8.03 -14.25
C ILE A 304 -17.69 -9.45 -13.75
N GLY A 305 -17.04 -9.63 -12.60
CA GLY A 305 -16.90 -10.92 -11.95
C GLY A 305 -17.97 -11.17 -10.90
N LEU A 306 -18.41 -12.42 -10.81
CA LEU A 306 -19.21 -12.95 -9.70
C LEU A 306 -18.28 -13.52 -8.64
N TYR A 307 -18.42 -13.09 -7.38
CA TYR A 307 -17.58 -13.53 -6.27
C TYR A 307 -18.44 -14.03 -5.12
N LYS A 308 -17.94 -14.98 -4.35
CA LYS A 308 -18.53 -15.29 -3.04
C LYS A 308 -18.27 -14.14 -2.07
N VAL A 309 -19.23 -13.84 -1.19
CA VAL A 309 -19.00 -12.92 -0.07
C VAL A 309 -17.81 -13.43 0.76
N GLY A 310 -16.86 -12.54 1.04
CA GLY A 310 -15.61 -12.90 1.73
C GLY A 310 -14.52 -13.47 0.81
N PHE A 311 -14.57 -13.20 -0.50
CA PHE A 311 -13.46 -13.47 -1.43
C PHE A 311 -12.17 -12.76 -0.99
N ARG A 312 -11.01 -13.33 -1.36
CA ARG A 312 -9.71 -12.97 -0.79
C ARG A 312 -8.86 -12.15 -1.76
N SER A 313 -9.04 -12.34 -3.06
CA SER A 313 -8.32 -11.59 -4.08
C SER A 313 -9.18 -11.35 -5.31
N VAL A 314 -8.81 -10.39 -6.15
CA VAL A 314 -9.47 -10.12 -7.44
C VAL A 314 -9.52 -11.38 -8.34
N SER A 315 -8.58 -12.30 -8.17
CA SER A 315 -8.54 -13.55 -8.94
C SER A 315 -9.45 -14.65 -8.38
N ASP A 316 -10.18 -14.41 -7.29
CA ASP A 316 -11.06 -15.40 -6.63
C ASP A 316 -12.49 -15.40 -7.21
N TYR A 317 -12.70 -14.87 -8.42
CA TYR A 317 -14.02 -14.89 -9.06
C TYR A 317 -14.48 -16.34 -9.31
N ILE A 318 -15.79 -16.56 -9.23
CA ILE A 318 -16.46 -17.80 -9.60
C ILE A 318 -16.55 -17.89 -11.13
N THR A 319 -17.10 -16.83 -11.73
CA THR A 319 -17.19 -16.61 -13.18
C THR A 319 -17.13 -15.09 -13.46
N TYR A 320 -17.08 -14.71 -14.74
CA TYR A 320 -17.13 -13.33 -15.19
C TYR A 320 -17.82 -13.20 -16.55
N THR A 321 -18.30 -12.00 -16.85
CA THR A 321 -18.72 -11.59 -18.20
C THR A 321 -17.97 -10.34 -18.63
N TRP A 322 -17.70 -10.21 -19.92
CA TRP A 322 -17.17 -8.97 -20.49
C TRP A 322 -18.24 -7.88 -20.46
N VAL A 323 -17.80 -6.63 -20.36
CA VAL A 323 -18.67 -5.46 -20.55
C VAL A 323 -18.96 -5.24 -22.04
N LYS A 324 -19.95 -4.42 -22.39
CA LYS A 324 -20.20 -4.05 -23.80
C LYS A 324 -19.17 -3.05 -24.31
N ASP A 325 -18.81 -3.17 -25.59
CA ASP A 325 -17.65 -2.51 -26.19
C ASP A 325 -17.81 -1.02 -26.59
N ASP A 326 -16.65 -0.36 -26.59
CA ASP A 326 -16.14 0.87 -27.20
C ASP A 326 -16.47 2.31 -26.74
N GLU A 327 -17.67 2.66 -26.29
CA GLU A 327 -17.87 4.00 -25.68
C GLU A 327 -18.93 3.88 -24.61
N VAL A 328 -18.52 3.79 -23.34
CA VAL A 328 -19.54 3.98 -22.31
C VAL A 328 -19.98 5.43 -22.35
N SER A 329 -21.18 5.65 -22.90
CA SER A 329 -21.90 6.91 -22.79
C SER A 329 -22.00 7.24 -21.30
N PHE A 330 -21.38 8.36 -20.90
CA PHE A 330 -21.55 8.91 -19.57
C PHE A 330 -22.93 9.56 -19.50
N ASN A 331 -23.98 8.76 -19.26
CA ASN A 331 -25.36 9.24 -19.28
C ASN A 331 -26.28 8.47 -18.31
N ASP A 332 -25.81 7.97 -17.16
CA ASP A 332 -26.62 7.13 -16.23
C ASP A 332 -27.37 5.96 -16.93
N GLU A 333 -27.02 5.65 -18.18
CA GLU A 333 -27.70 4.67 -19.02
C GLU A 333 -27.38 3.29 -18.45
N LEU A 334 -28.44 2.51 -18.25
CA LEU A 334 -28.34 1.17 -17.70
C LEU A 334 -27.90 0.24 -18.82
N THR A 335 -26.71 -0.34 -18.67
CA THR A 335 -26.18 -1.35 -19.59
C THR A 335 -26.41 -2.73 -19.02
N GLN A 336 -26.98 -3.61 -19.85
CA GLN A 336 -27.26 -5.01 -19.49
C GLN A 336 -26.27 -5.95 -20.16
N VAL A 337 -25.73 -6.88 -19.38
CA VAL A 337 -24.95 -8.05 -19.83
C VAL A 337 -25.45 -9.30 -19.12
N TYR A 338 -25.12 -10.46 -19.66
CA TYR A 338 -25.66 -11.74 -19.21
C TYR A 338 -24.53 -12.66 -18.76
N VAL A 339 -24.77 -13.43 -17.70
CA VAL A 339 -23.94 -14.55 -17.27
C VAL A 339 -24.66 -15.82 -17.64
N SER A 340 -23.98 -16.71 -18.37
CA SER A 340 -24.54 -18.00 -18.77
C SER A 340 -24.90 -18.83 -17.54
N LYS A 341 -26.07 -19.47 -17.56
CA LYS A 341 -26.51 -20.37 -16.49
C LYS A 341 -25.50 -21.47 -16.16
N ASP A 342 -24.75 -21.93 -17.17
CA ASP A 342 -23.76 -23.01 -17.03
C ASP A 342 -22.53 -22.60 -16.19
N GLU A 343 -22.36 -21.28 -15.97
CA GLU A 343 -21.28 -20.71 -15.18
C GLU A 343 -21.74 -20.29 -13.76
N ILE A 344 -23.04 -20.35 -13.49
CA ILE A 344 -23.63 -19.98 -12.20
C ILE A 344 -23.45 -21.15 -11.22
N PRO A 345 -23.01 -20.90 -9.97
CA PRO A 345 -22.77 -21.98 -9.02
C PRO A 345 -24.06 -22.68 -8.57
N VAL A 346 -24.22 -23.96 -8.95
CA VAL A 346 -25.36 -24.84 -8.61
C VAL A 346 -25.68 -24.92 -7.12
N LEU A 347 -24.67 -24.86 -6.24
CA LEU A 347 -24.87 -24.89 -4.79
C LEU A 347 -25.40 -23.56 -4.22
N GLY A 348 -25.49 -22.52 -5.05
CA GLY A 348 -25.85 -21.17 -4.64
C GLY A 348 -24.87 -20.57 -3.63
N GLY A 349 -25.35 -19.51 -2.96
CA GLY A 349 -24.64 -18.83 -1.88
C GLY A 349 -24.81 -17.32 -1.92
N GLU A 350 -24.26 -16.66 -0.89
CA GLU A 350 -24.16 -15.20 -0.83
C GLU A 350 -23.00 -14.73 -1.72
N CYS A 351 -23.32 -13.88 -2.70
CA CYS A 351 -22.40 -13.41 -3.72
C CYS A 351 -22.40 -11.88 -3.84
N VAL A 352 -21.38 -11.35 -4.51
CA VAL A 352 -21.26 -9.95 -4.94
C VAL A 352 -20.76 -9.90 -6.38
N LEU A 353 -21.15 -8.85 -7.11
CA LEU A 353 -20.58 -8.52 -8.42
C LEU A 353 -19.50 -7.44 -8.25
N CYS A 354 -18.38 -7.59 -8.94
CA CYS A 354 -17.33 -6.56 -9.00
C CYS A 354 -17.03 -6.20 -10.45
N TYR A 355 -17.13 -4.91 -10.80
CA TYR A 355 -16.65 -4.39 -12.08
C TYR A 355 -15.13 -4.16 -11.97
N TYR A 356 -14.35 -4.83 -12.81
CA TYR A 356 -12.91 -4.66 -12.94
C TYR A 356 -12.58 -3.84 -14.19
N CYS A 357 -11.88 -2.71 -13.99
CA CYS A 357 -11.35 -1.90 -15.07
C CYS A 357 -9.95 -2.38 -15.43
N SER A 358 -9.75 -2.83 -16.67
CA SER A 358 -8.46 -3.38 -17.10
C SER A 358 -7.40 -2.29 -17.20
N THR A 359 -7.74 -1.10 -17.68
CA THR A 359 -6.78 0.01 -17.81
C THR A 359 -6.26 0.48 -16.46
N LEU A 360 -7.13 0.53 -15.44
CA LEU A 360 -6.76 0.93 -14.08
C LEU A 360 -6.26 -0.22 -13.21
N GLN A 361 -6.37 -1.47 -13.70
CA GLN A 361 -6.03 -2.70 -12.99
C GLN A 361 -6.66 -2.78 -11.58
N CYS A 362 -7.93 -2.38 -11.45
CA CYS A 362 -8.62 -2.38 -10.17
C CYS A 362 -10.14 -2.58 -10.28
N ILE A 363 -10.75 -2.93 -9.14
CA ILE A 363 -12.21 -2.98 -9.01
C ILE A 363 -12.71 -1.54 -8.81
N VAL A 364 -13.66 -1.10 -9.65
CA VAL A 364 -14.18 0.28 -9.65
C VAL A 364 -15.67 0.38 -9.33
N GLY A 365 -16.33 -0.76 -9.10
CA GLY A 365 -17.71 -0.89 -8.66
C GLY A 365 -17.94 -2.24 -7.99
N ILE A 366 -18.73 -2.26 -6.91
CA ILE A 366 -19.11 -3.48 -6.19
C ILE A 366 -20.61 -3.41 -5.88
N SER A 367 -21.34 -4.49 -6.13
CA SER A 367 -22.77 -4.57 -5.81
C SER A 367 -23.02 -4.74 -4.31
N SER A 368 -24.25 -4.48 -3.88
CA SER A 368 -24.73 -5.07 -2.63
C SER A 368 -24.65 -6.60 -2.70
N PRO A 369 -24.43 -7.30 -1.56
CA PRO A 369 -24.57 -8.75 -1.51
C PRO A 369 -25.96 -9.20 -1.97
N PHE A 370 -26.02 -10.32 -2.68
CA PHE A 370 -27.25 -10.94 -3.13
C PHE A 370 -27.10 -12.46 -3.09
N LYS A 371 -28.25 -13.15 -3.06
CA LYS A 371 -28.30 -14.60 -2.97
C LYS A 371 -28.40 -15.22 -4.36
N VAL A 372 -27.48 -16.14 -4.67
CA VAL A 372 -27.66 -17.11 -5.75
C VAL A 372 -28.36 -18.32 -5.13
N SER A 373 -29.52 -18.68 -5.66
CA SER A 373 -30.29 -19.85 -5.24
C SER A 373 -29.57 -21.12 -5.67
N ALA A 374 -29.62 -22.14 -4.81
CA ALA A 374 -29.23 -23.48 -5.22
C ALA A 374 -30.34 -24.05 -6.12
N ASP A 375 -29.96 -24.89 -7.08
CA ASP A 375 -30.94 -25.56 -7.93
C ASP A 375 -31.89 -26.38 -7.04
N SER A 376 -33.19 -26.31 -7.34
CA SER A 376 -34.14 -27.18 -6.69
C SER A 376 -33.85 -28.62 -7.11
N PRO A 377 -33.61 -29.55 -6.17
CA PRO A 377 -33.56 -30.96 -6.51
C PRO A 377 -35.00 -31.37 -6.86
N PHE A 378 -35.33 -31.37 -8.15
CA PHE A 378 -36.55 -31.96 -8.66
C PHE A 378 -36.48 -33.49 -8.57
#